data_AF-A0A7Z7YPA9-F1
#
_entry.id   AF-A0A7Z7YPA9-F1
#
_cell.length_a   1.000
_cell.length_b   1.000
_cell.length_c   1.000
_cell.angle_alpha   90.00
_cell.angle_beta   90.00
_cell.angle_gamma   90.00
#
_symmetry.space_group_name_H-M   'P 1'
#
loop_
_entity.id
_entity.type
_entity.pdbx_description
1 polymer ?
#
loop_
_entity_poly.entity_id
_entity_poly.type
_entity_poly.pdbx_seq_one_letter_code
_entity_poly.pdbx_strand_id
1 'polypeptide(L)'
;MNTQLKTLMLAFVGIPIMTHIVALVLLTLFDLINSICNGMNDEFNSPEKSFLLCGVLLLGGLMMFVEGAVWGKRCSNSALNTPLRYCLMLLPALLLLIIWIVIISSAHQNYSYNTYADFLFLAFPWWGVNLYFLISGWAWGMLIIPICSQILFTLGYYIAQHRNIFPDNAQRGQ
;
A
#
# COMPACT_ATOMS: atom_id res chain seq x y z
N MET A 1 -9.48 -4.74 24.74
CA MET A 1 -9.63 -4.77 23.26
C MET A 1 -9.06 -6.09 22.73
N ASN A 2 -9.86 -6.90 22.03
CA ASN A 2 -9.47 -8.21 21.49
C ASN A 2 -8.28 -8.07 20.50
N THR A 3 -7.29 -8.95 20.57
CA THR A 3 -6.08 -8.98 19.72
C THR A 3 -6.43 -9.03 18.22
N GLN A 4 -7.55 -9.65 17.86
CA GLN A 4 -8.06 -9.69 16.49
C GLN A 4 -8.55 -8.31 16.02
N LEU A 5 -9.26 -7.57 16.86
CA LEU A 5 -9.74 -6.23 16.55
C LEU A 5 -8.57 -5.26 16.31
N LYS A 6 -7.49 -5.37 17.10
CA LYS A 6 -6.25 -4.61 16.87
C LYS A 6 -5.65 -4.89 15.49
N THR A 7 -5.67 -6.15 15.06
CA THR A 7 -5.15 -6.55 13.74
C THR A 7 -6.04 -6.02 12.62
N LEU A 8 -7.36 -6.07 12.80
CA LEU A 8 -8.31 -5.52 11.82
C LEU A 8 -8.15 -4.01 11.68
N MET A 9 -8.02 -3.28 12.80
CA MET A 9 -7.77 -1.83 12.78
C MET A 9 -6.44 -1.50 12.11
N LEU A 10 -5.39 -2.28 12.38
CA LEU A 10 -4.11 -2.12 11.68
C LEU A 10 -4.28 -2.36 10.17
N ALA A 11 -5.02 -3.40 9.77
CA ALA A 11 -5.22 -3.76 8.37
C ALA A 11 -6.02 -2.71 7.58
N PHE A 12 -7.17 -2.27 8.11
CA PHE A 12 -8.10 -1.39 7.40
C PHE A 12 -7.83 0.11 7.60
N VAL A 13 -7.03 0.49 8.59
CA VAL A 13 -6.78 1.89 8.92
C VAL A 13 -5.29 2.17 8.96
N GLY A 14 -4.53 1.41 9.75
CA GLY A 14 -3.11 1.65 9.95
C GLY A 14 -2.28 1.55 8.66
N ILE A 15 -2.33 0.40 7.99
CA ILE A 15 -1.57 0.16 6.75
C ILE A 15 -1.99 1.15 5.66
N PRO A 16 -3.29 1.37 5.38
CA PRO A 16 -3.69 2.34 4.39
C PRO A 16 -3.21 3.75 4.70
N ILE A 17 -3.31 4.24 5.95
CA ILE A 17 -2.78 5.57 6.31
C ILE A 17 -1.29 5.67 5.99
N MET A 18 -0.49 4.66 6.34
CA MET A 18 0.93 4.65 6.01
C MET A 18 1.16 4.64 4.50
N THR A 19 0.41 3.84 3.76
CA THR A 19 0.45 3.85 2.29
C THR A 19 0.13 5.24 1.72
N HIS A 20 -0.86 5.96 2.26
CA HIS A 20 -1.18 7.32 1.81
C HIS A 20 -0.01 8.28 2.07
N ILE A 21 0.63 8.19 3.24
CA ILE A 21 1.79 9.02 3.58
C ILE A 21 2.96 8.73 2.63
N VAL A 22 3.31 7.45 2.46
CA VAL A 22 4.39 7.00 1.57
C VAL A 22 4.10 7.42 0.13
N ALA A 23 2.88 7.20 -0.35
CA ALA A 23 2.47 7.59 -1.70
C ALA A 23 2.54 9.11 -1.88
N LEU A 24 2.06 9.90 -0.93
CA LEU A 24 2.11 11.36 -0.99
C LEU A 24 3.55 11.87 -1.09
N VAL A 25 4.45 11.36 -0.24
CA VAL A 25 5.87 11.75 -0.28
C VAL A 25 6.52 11.37 -1.60
N LEU A 26 6.29 10.16 -2.08
CA LEU A 26 6.95 9.64 -3.27
C LEU A 26 6.42 10.25 -4.57
N LEU A 27 5.11 10.47 -4.67
CA LEU A 27 4.49 11.09 -5.84
C LEU A 27 4.82 12.58 -5.92
N THR A 28 4.85 13.29 -4.78
CA THR A 28 5.31 14.69 -4.78
C THR A 28 6.78 14.82 -5.17
N LEU A 29 7.64 13.90 -4.77
CA LEU A 29 9.04 13.85 -5.24
C LEU A 29 9.12 13.55 -6.74
N PHE A 30 8.32 12.60 -7.24
CA PHE A 30 8.23 12.28 -8.67
C PHE A 30 7.82 13.52 -9.50
N ASP A 31 6.77 14.21 -9.07
CA ASP A 31 6.26 15.40 -9.75
C ASP A 31 7.25 16.56 -9.67
N LEU A 32 7.94 16.74 -8.55
CA LEU A 32 8.99 17.74 -8.40
C LEU A 32 10.16 17.49 -9.36
N ILE A 33 10.63 16.25 -9.48
CA ILE A 33 11.70 15.88 -10.41
C ILE A 33 11.27 16.18 -11.85
N ASN A 34 10.05 15.75 -12.23
CA ASN A 34 9.50 16.05 -13.56
C ASN A 34 9.42 17.56 -13.81
N SER A 35 8.97 18.35 -12.83
CA SER A 35 8.88 19.80 -12.97
C SER A 35 10.25 20.47 -13.15
N ILE A 36 11.28 19.99 -12.46
CA ILE A 36 12.65 20.53 -12.58
C ILE A 36 13.21 20.19 -13.97
N CYS A 37 13.09 18.94 -14.41
CA CYS A 37 13.56 18.49 -15.70
C CYS A 37 12.88 19.23 -16.86
N ASN A 38 11.56 19.42 -16.79
CA ASN A 38 10.82 20.24 -17.75
C ASN A 38 11.31 21.71 -17.75
N GLY A 39 11.59 22.28 -16.57
CA GLY A 39 12.15 23.63 -16.45
C GLY A 39 13.56 23.77 -17.05
N MET A 40 14.29 22.67 -17.16
CA MET A 40 15.62 22.60 -17.80
C MET A 40 15.55 22.29 -19.31
N ASN A 41 14.35 22.14 -19.88
CA ASN A 41 14.11 21.62 -21.24
C ASN A 41 14.61 20.17 -21.46
N ASP A 42 14.85 19.41 -20.39
CA ASP A 42 15.19 17.98 -20.42
C ASP A 42 13.92 17.18 -20.12
N GLU A 43 12.92 17.25 -21.01
CA GLU A 43 11.69 16.48 -20.83
C GLU A 43 11.96 14.97 -20.97
N PHE A 44 11.58 14.21 -19.94
CA PHE A 44 11.70 12.76 -20.00
C PHE A 44 10.84 12.17 -21.12
N ASN A 45 11.47 11.30 -21.91
CA ASN A 45 10.75 10.48 -22.89
C ASN A 45 9.91 9.39 -22.19
N SER A 46 8.95 8.81 -22.91
CA SER A 46 8.04 7.78 -22.37
C SER A 46 8.75 6.61 -21.64
N PRO A 47 9.87 6.05 -22.17
CA PRO A 47 10.61 4.99 -21.47
C PRO A 47 11.23 5.45 -20.15
N GLU A 48 11.77 6.67 -20.11
CA GLU A 48 12.43 7.24 -18.93
C GLU A 48 11.40 7.51 -17.82
N LYS A 49 10.23 8.06 -18.17
CA LYS A 49 9.11 8.22 -17.24
C LYS A 49 8.66 6.89 -16.65
N SER A 50 8.58 5.85 -17.47
CA SER A 50 8.19 4.50 -17.01
C SER A 50 9.23 3.89 -16.08
N PHE A 51 10.52 4.06 -16.38
CA PHE A 51 11.62 3.61 -15.52
C PHE A 51 11.61 4.34 -14.18
N LEU A 52 11.43 5.66 -14.20
CA LEU A 52 11.38 6.50 -13.00
C LEU A 52 10.18 6.13 -12.13
N LEU A 53 9.00 5.94 -12.73
CA LEU A 53 7.80 5.45 -12.04
C LEU A 53 8.04 4.08 -11.39
N CYS A 54 8.67 3.14 -12.11
CA CYS A 54 9.02 1.84 -11.57
C CYS A 54 9.96 1.96 -10.35
N GLY A 55 10.97 2.81 -10.43
CA GLY A 55 11.87 3.11 -9.31
C GLY A 55 11.12 3.65 -8.08
N VAL A 56 10.19 4.58 -8.30
CA VAL A 56 9.35 5.15 -7.23
C VAL A 56 8.44 4.09 -6.60
N LEU A 57 7.83 3.22 -7.40
CA LEU A 57 6.99 2.13 -6.90
C LEU A 57 7.79 1.10 -6.09
N LEU A 58 8.99 0.74 -6.56
CA LEU A 58 9.89 -0.17 -5.84
C LEU A 58 10.33 0.43 -4.51
N LEU A 59 10.68 1.72 -4.50
CA LEU A 59 11.06 2.43 -3.28
C LEU A 59 9.89 2.50 -2.29
N GLY A 60 8.68 2.80 -2.76
CA GLY A 60 7.46 2.78 -1.94
C GLY A 60 7.18 1.39 -1.37
N GLY A 61 7.32 0.34 -2.17
CA GLY A 61 7.20 -1.03 -1.72
C GLY A 61 8.21 -1.39 -0.63
N LEU A 62 9.47 -0.95 -0.79
CA LEU A 62 10.52 -1.14 0.22
C LEU A 62 10.18 -0.41 1.53
N MET A 63 9.67 0.83 1.47
CA MET A 63 9.24 1.57 2.66
C MET A 63 8.13 0.82 3.40
N MET A 64 7.09 0.36 2.68
CA MET A 64 6.00 -0.40 3.30
C MET A 64 6.49 -1.70 3.93
N PHE A 65 7.45 -2.38 3.30
CA PHE A 65 8.10 -3.56 3.88
C PHE A 65 8.83 -3.23 5.19
N VAL A 66 9.63 -2.16 5.20
CA VAL A 66 10.37 -1.72 6.40
C VAL A 66 9.40 -1.33 7.51
N GLU A 67 8.35 -0.59 7.21
CA GLU A 67 7.30 -0.23 8.17
C GLU A 67 6.63 -1.48 8.77
N GLY A 68 6.31 -2.45 7.91
CA GLY A 68 5.81 -3.76 8.31
C GLY A 68 6.76 -4.42 9.31
N ALA A 69 8.04 -4.47 8.99
CA ALA A 69 9.06 -5.07 9.84
C ALA A 69 9.22 -4.36 11.20
N VAL A 70 9.22 -3.01 11.21
CA VAL A 70 9.26 -2.20 12.43
C VAL A 70 8.03 -2.49 13.31
N TRP A 71 6.85 -2.59 12.70
CA TRP A 71 5.61 -2.88 13.42
C TRP A 71 5.56 -4.34 13.92
N GLY A 72 6.10 -5.28 13.15
CA GLY A 72 6.29 -6.69 13.50
C GLY A 72 7.04 -6.85 14.82
N LYS A 73 8.15 -6.13 14.95
CA LYS A 73 8.98 -6.12 16.15
C LYS A 73 8.28 -5.48 17.35
N ARG A 74 7.68 -4.29 17.18
CA ARG A 74 6.96 -3.58 18.27
C ARG A 74 5.79 -4.38 18.83
N CYS A 75 5.17 -5.23 18.01
CA CYS A 75 4.05 -6.09 18.40
C CYS A 75 4.46 -7.54 18.74
N SER A 76 5.76 -7.82 18.93
CA SER A 76 6.33 -9.15 19.22
C SER A 76 5.79 -9.81 20.50
N ASN A 77 5.30 -9.03 21.47
CA ASN A 77 4.75 -9.55 22.73
C ASN A 77 3.37 -10.24 22.62
N SER A 78 2.78 -10.33 21.43
CA SER A 78 1.50 -11.02 21.25
C SER A 78 1.74 -12.52 21.06
N ALA A 79 1.68 -13.29 22.15
CA ALA A 79 1.95 -14.73 22.27
C ALA A 79 1.11 -15.68 21.36
N LEU A 80 0.42 -15.17 20.34
CA LEU A 80 -0.32 -15.95 19.34
C LEU A 80 0.07 -15.45 17.93
N ASN A 81 1.12 -16.03 17.36
CA ASN A 81 1.44 -15.94 15.92
C ASN A 81 0.48 -16.84 15.14
N THR A 82 -0.82 -16.51 15.16
CA THR A 82 -1.83 -17.32 14.48
C THR A 82 -1.83 -16.98 12.99
N PRO A 83 -1.85 -17.97 12.08
CA PRO A 83 -2.00 -17.74 10.64
C PRO A 83 -3.17 -16.82 10.27
N LEU A 84 -4.25 -16.87 11.06
CA LEU A 84 -5.42 -15.98 10.95
C LEU A 84 -5.05 -14.49 10.95
N ARG A 85 -4.01 -14.09 11.68
CA ARG A 85 -3.58 -12.69 11.77
C ARG A 85 -3.12 -12.16 10.42
N TYR A 86 -2.30 -12.93 9.71
CA TYR A 86 -1.79 -12.55 8.39
C TYR A 86 -2.93 -12.55 7.36
N CYS A 87 -3.86 -13.50 7.44
CA CYS A 87 -5.07 -13.49 6.63
C CYS A 87 -5.92 -12.22 6.86
N LEU A 88 -6.09 -11.81 8.12
CA LEU A 88 -6.82 -10.58 8.46
C LEU A 88 -6.09 -9.32 7.98
N MET A 89 -4.75 -9.31 7.99
CA MET A 89 -3.96 -8.20 7.45
C MET A 89 -4.13 -8.04 5.92
N LEU A 90 -4.25 -9.15 5.20
CA LEU A 90 -4.43 -9.17 3.75
C LEU A 90 -5.88 -8.95 3.31
N LEU A 91 -6.84 -9.01 4.23
CA LEU A 91 -8.27 -8.89 3.91
C LEU A 91 -8.63 -7.62 3.10
N PRO A 92 -8.11 -6.42 3.40
CA PRO A 92 -8.39 -5.22 2.61
C PRO A 92 -7.92 -5.32 1.16
N ALA A 93 -6.76 -5.96 0.92
CA ALA A 93 -6.24 -6.16 -0.43
C ALA A 93 -7.06 -7.19 -1.20
N LEU A 94 -7.50 -8.27 -0.54
CA LEU A 94 -8.37 -9.28 -1.13
C LEU A 94 -9.71 -8.68 -1.55
N LEU A 95 -10.34 -7.89 -0.67
CA LEU A 95 -11.61 -7.20 -0.98
C LEU A 95 -11.45 -6.28 -2.18
N LEU A 96 -10.37 -5.51 -2.23
CA LEU A 96 -10.11 -4.61 -3.35
C LEU A 96 -9.88 -5.37 -4.67
N LEU A 97 -9.16 -6.48 -4.63
CA LEU A 97 -8.93 -7.32 -5.80
C LEU A 97 -10.24 -7.92 -6.33
N ILE A 98 -11.14 -8.38 -5.43
CA ILE A 98 -12.47 -8.85 -5.81
C ILE A 98 -13.29 -7.73 -6.47
N ILE A 99 -13.29 -6.53 -5.90
CA ILE A 99 -13.97 -5.35 -6.48
C ILE A 99 -13.46 -5.10 -7.90
N TRP A 100 -12.15 -5.08 -8.10
CA TRP A 100 -11.56 -4.84 -9.42
C TRP A 100 -11.85 -5.94 -10.44
N ILE A 101 -11.87 -7.21 -10.02
CA ILE A 101 -12.31 -8.31 -10.90
C ILE A 101 -13.75 -8.07 -11.35
N VAL A 102 -14.65 -7.70 -10.43
CA VAL A 102 -16.04 -7.38 -10.76
C VAL A 102 -16.09 -6.21 -11.74
N ILE A 103 -15.38 -5.10 -11.49
CA ILE A 103 -15.33 -3.93 -12.39
C ILE A 103 -14.84 -4.31 -13.80
N ILE A 104 -13.75 -5.07 -13.91
CA ILE A 104 -13.20 -5.47 -15.21
C ILE A 104 -14.15 -6.43 -15.94
N SER A 105 -14.73 -7.40 -15.23
CA SER A 105 -15.67 -8.34 -15.82
C SER A 105 -16.97 -7.67 -16.29
N SER A 106 -17.37 -6.61 -15.59
CA SER A 106 -18.58 -5.84 -15.86
C SER A 106 -18.40 -4.69 -16.85
N ALA A 107 -17.17 -4.25 -17.12
CA ALA A 107 -16.87 -3.24 -18.13
C ALA A 107 -17.36 -3.63 -19.54
N HIS A 108 -17.57 -4.93 -19.78
CA HIS A 108 -18.17 -5.45 -21.02
C HIS A 108 -19.71 -5.29 -21.09
N GLN A 109 -20.38 -4.93 -20.00
CA GLN A 109 -21.85 -4.98 -19.85
C GLN A 109 -22.53 -3.62 -19.62
N ASN A 110 -21.88 -2.48 -19.90
CA ASN A 110 -22.47 -1.12 -19.81
C ASN A 110 -23.14 -0.82 -18.45
N TYR A 111 -22.35 -0.72 -17.39
CA TYR A 111 -22.86 -0.39 -16.05
C TYR A 111 -23.23 1.08 -15.86
N SER A 112 -24.23 1.32 -15.01
CA SER A 112 -24.66 2.66 -14.61
C SER A 112 -23.70 3.29 -13.58
N TYR A 113 -23.62 4.63 -13.58
CA TYR A 113 -22.80 5.43 -12.66
C TYR A 113 -22.96 5.09 -11.17
N ASN A 114 -24.18 4.71 -10.74
CA ASN A 114 -24.46 4.38 -9.33
C ASN A 114 -23.65 3.19 -8.82
N THR A 115 -23.40 2.19 -9.67
CA THR A 115 -22.62 1.01 -9.26
C THR A 115 -21.15 1.35 -9.04
N TYR A 116 -20.60 2.33 -9.77
CA TYR A 116 -19.23 2.81 -9.57
C TYR A 116 -19.06 3.53 -8.22
N ALA A 117 -20.06 4.29 -7.80
CA ALA A 117 -20.07 4.99 -6.51
C ALA A 117 -20.09 4.00 -5.32
N ASP A 118 -20.87 2.91 -5.44
CA ASP A 118 -20.92 1.86 -4.42
C ASP A 118 -19.57 1.12 -4.30
N PHE A 119 -18.88 0.89 -5.41
CA PHE A 119 -17.54 0.27 -5.39
C PHE A 119 -16.47 1.17 -4.80
N LEU A 120 -16.54 2.48 -5.03
CA LEU A 120 -15.68 3.43 -4.33
C LEU A 120 -15.90 3.32 -2.83
N PHE A 121 -17.15 3.28 -2.36
CA PHE A 121 -17.46 3.14 -0.93
C PHE A 121 -16.89 1.86 -0.32
N LEU A 122 -16.89 0.75 -1.06
CA LEU A 122 -16.32 -0.52 -0.59
C LEU A 122 -14.78 -0.50 -0.56
N ALA A 123 -14.14 0.38 -1.33
CA ALA A 123 -12.71 0.67 -1.27
C ALA A 123 -12.34 1.73 -0.22
N PHE A 124 -13.20 1.95 0.80
CA PHE A 124 -13.04 2.94 1.88
C PHE A 124 -11.61 3.10 2.44
N PRO A 125 -10.83 2.01 2.69
CA PRO A 125 -9.47 2.16 3.20
C PRO A 125 -8.53 2.89 2.25
N TRP A 126 -8.81 2.89 0.95
CA TRP A 126 -7.92 3.27 -0.13
C TRP A 126 -8.36 4.54 -0.87
N TRP A 127 -9.33 5.28 -0.33
CA TRP A 127 -9.94 6.43 -1.01
C TRP A 127 -8.95 7.48 -1.49
N GLY A 128 -7.99 7.89 -0.68
CA GLY A 128 -7.06 8.95 -1.08
C GLY A 128 -6.20 8.54 -2.27
N VAL A 129 -5.63 7.33 -2.24
CA VAL A 129 -4.90 6.73 -3.35
C VAL A 129 -5.81 6.59 -4.58
N ASN A 130 -7.02 6.07 -4.41
CA ASN A 130 -7.96 5.86 -5.51
C ASN A 130 -8.38 7.17 -6.18
N LEU A 131 -8.70 8.21 -5.41
CA LEU A 131 -9.07 9.52 -5.93
C LEU A 131 -7.92 10.17 -6.69
N TYR A 132 -6.70 10.12 -6.16
CA TYR A 132 -5.52 10.63 -6.85
C TYR A 132 -5.34 9.97 -8.21
N PHE A 133 -5.38 8.64 -8.26
CA PHE A 133 -5.14 7.92 -9.50
C PHE A 133 -6.31 8.01 -10.49
N LEU A 134 -7.54 8.15 -10.00
CA LEU A 134 -8.70 8.45 -10.83
C LEU A 134 -8.55 9.81 -11.54
N ILE A 135 -8.10 10.85 -10.83
CA ILE A 135 -7.84 12.18 -11.42
C ILE A 135 -6.66 12.13 -12.39
N SER A 136 -5.61 11.37 -12.08
CA SER A 136 -4.44 11.21 -12.95
C SER A 136 -4.71 10.44 -14.25
N GLY A 137 -5.84 9.72 -14.33
CA GLY A 137 -6.16 8.82 -15.43
C GLY A 137 -5.42 7.47 -15.41
N TRP A 138 -4.51 7.23 -14.46
CA TRP A 138 -3.79 5.96 -14.35
C TRP A 138 -4.54 4.96 -13.46
N ALA A 139 -5.55 4.30 -14.05
CA ALA A 139 -6.43 3.38 -13.34
C ALA A 139 -5.70 2.20 -12.65
N TRP A 140 -4.57 1.75 -13.19
CA TRP A 140 -3.78 0.68 -12.59
C TRP A 140 -3.18 1.06 -11.23
N GLY A 141 -2.89 2.34 -10.98
CA GLY A 141 -2.39 2.81 -9.69
C GLY A 141 -3.36 2.54 -8.54
N MET A 142 -4.67 2.62 -8.81
CA MET A 142 -5.75 2.32 -7.86
C MET A 142 -5.78 0.84 -7.43
N LEU A 143 -5.22 -0.06 -8.24
CA LEU A 143 -5.15 -1.49 -7.94
C LEU A 143 -3.78 -1.87 -7.36
N ILE A 144 -2.71 -1.47 -8.03
CA ILE A 144 -1.34 -1.93 -7.73
C ILE A 144 -0.89 -1.43 -6.36
N ILE A 145 -1.07 -0.13 -6.07
CA ILE A 145 -0.52 0.47 -4.85
C ILE A 145 -1.17 -0.09 -3.58
N PRO A 146 -2.51 -0.15 -3.46
CA PRO A 146 -3.16 -0.78 -2.31
C PRO A 146 -2.75 -2.25 -2.10
N ILE A 147 -2.74 -3.06 -3.15
CA ILE A 147 -2.47 -4.50 -3.04
C ILE A 147 -1.02 -4.75 -2.67
N CYS A 148 -0.08 -4.14 -3.40
CA CYS A 148 1.34 -4.32 -3.17
C CYS A 148 1.77 -3.77 -1.81
N SER A 149 1.25 -2.61 -1.40
CA SER A 149 1.56 -2.05 -0.07
C SER A 149 1.09 -2.96 1.06
N GLN A 150 -0.13 -3.51 0.98
CA GLN A 150 -0.66 -4.43 1.98
C GLN A 150 0.15 -5.73 2.05
N ILE A 151 0.51 -6.30 0.90
CA ILE A 151 1.32 -7.52 0.81
C ILE A 151 2.71 -7.28 1.38
N LEU A 152 3.40 -6.23 0.94
CA LEU A 152 4.78 -5.93 1.34
C LEU A 152 4.86 -5.57 2.82
N PHE A 153 3.90 -4.80 3.34
CA PHE A 153 3.79 -4.55 4.77
C PHE A 153 3.59 -5.84 5.55
N THR A 154 2.62 -6.68 5.14
CA THR A 154 2.35 -7.96 5.82
C THR A 154 3.55 -8.89 5.77
N LEU A 155 4.30 -8.89 4.66
CA LEU A 155 5.52 -9.65 4.50
C LEU A 155 6.62 -9.14 5.45
N GLY A 156 6.88 -7.84 5.50
CA GLY A 156 7.82 -7.24 6.44
C GLY A 156 7.45 -7.57 7.88
N TYR A 157 6.16 -7.44 8.20
CA TYR A 157 5.58 -7.79 9.49
C TYR A 157 5.86 -9.25 9.86
N TYR A 158 5.56 -10.18 8.96
CA TYR A 158 5.82 -11.61 9.13
C TYR A 158 7.30 -11.90 9.36
N ILE A 159 8.19 -11.40 8.50
CA ILE A 159 9.60 -11.77 8.59
C ILE A 159 10.21 -11.19 9.87
N ALA A 160 9.84 -9.99 10.32
CA ALA A 160 10.33 -9.44 11.58
C ALA A 160 9.87 -10.22 12.83
N GLN A 161 8.72 -10.92 12.75
CA GLN A 161 8.26 -11.80 13.82
C GLN A 161 8.97 -13.17 13.82
N HIS A 162 9.38 -13.65 12.64
CA HIS A 162 9.97 -14.99 12.47
C HIS A 162 11.50 -15.00 12.36
N ARG A 163 12.11 -13.88 11.99
CA ARG A 163 13.56 -13.70 11.88
C ARG A 163 13.93 -12.42 12.62
N ASN A 164 14.98 -12.50 13.44
CA ASN A 164 15.63 -11.33 14.05
C ASN A 164 16.36 -10.50 12.98
N ILE A 165 15.63 -9.91 12.03
CA ILE A 165 16.22 -9.10 10.94
C ILE A 165 16.90 -7.84 11.50
N PHE A 166 16.36 -7.29 12.59
CA PHE A 166 16.92 -6.14 13.29
C PHE A 166 17.31 -6.58 14.70
N PRO A 167 18.58 -6.97 14.94
CA PRO A 167 19.04 -7.31 16.28
C PRO A 167 18.74 -6.17 17.24
N ASP A 168 18.26 -6.50 18.44
CA ASP A 168 18.05 -5.50 19.49
C ASP A 168 19.40 -4.91 19.88
N ASN A 169 19.58 -3.62 19.62
CA ASN A 169 20.66 -2.83 20.20
C ASN A 169 20.45 -2.57 21.71
N ALA A 170 19.78 -3.49 22.43
CA ALA A 170 19.41 -3.38 23.84
C ALA A 170 20.23 -4.35 24.71
N GLN A 171 21.54 -4.41 24.45
CA GLN A 171 22.56 -4.91 25.39
C GLN A 171 23.58 -3.80 25.75
N ARG A 172 23.26 -2.51 25.51
CA ARG A 172 24.01 -1.39 26.09
C ARG A 172 23.24 -0.81 27.26
N GLY A 173 23.59 -1.26 28.46
CA GLY A 173 23.07 -0.73 29.72
C GLY A 173 22.87 -1.82 30.77
N GLN A 174 23.93 -2.56 31.08
CA GLN A 174 24.19 -2.92 32.47
C GLN A 174 24.69 -1.67 33.20
#